data_AF-A0A8T3QVN6-F1
#
_entry.id   AF-A0A8T3QVN6-F1
#
_cell.length_a   1.000
_cell.length_b   1.000
_cell.length_c   1.000
_cell.angle_alpha   90.00
_cell.angle_beta   90.00
_cell.angle_gamma   90.00
#
_symmetry.space_group_name_H-M   'P 1'
#
loop_
_entity.id
_entity.type
_entity.pdbx_description
1 polymer ?
#
loop_
_entity_poly.entity_id
_entity_poly.type
_entity_poly.pdbx_seq_one_letter_code
_entity_poly.pdbx_strand_id
1 'polypeptide(L)'
;TRSAVAGGQALLVSPYHPLAAFSAGAAMGRNKLIYALSDVAVVVSSAEGSGGTWTGALEALKGGWVPVFVREGVGAPDGNRALVSLGGHPLPDELVPETVTATDLLALAPPLSPAPEPAPANDQTRLFD
;
A
#
# COMPACT_ATOMS: atom_id res chain seq x y z
N THR A 1 2.33 -20.87 -3.04
CA THR A 1 3.38 -19.83 -2.89
C THR A 1 4.79 -20.33 -3.17
N ARG A 2 5.34 -21.32 -2.44
CA ARG A 2 6.71 -21.81 -2.69
C ARG A 2 6.95 -22.32 -4.12
N SER A 3 6.02 -23.11 -4.68
CA SER A 3 6.14 -23.60 -6.06
C SER A 3 6.09 -22.48 -7.09
N ALA A 4 5.32 -21.41 -6.84
CA ALA A 4 5.26 -20.25 -7.72
C ALA A 4 6.59 -19.46 -7.68
N VAL A 5 7.21 -19.32 -6.50
CA VAL A 5 8.53 -18.70 -6.38
C VAL A 5 9.59 -19.56 -7.08
N ALA A 6 9.62 -20.86 -6.82
CA ALA A 6 10.57 -21.78 -7.45
C ALA A 6 10.38 -21.85 -8.98
N GLY A 7 9.14 -21.73 -9.46
CA GLY A 7 8.80 -21.70 -10.87
C GLY A 7 8.96 -20.34 -11.55
N GLY A 8 9.48 -19.32 -10.87
CA GLY A 8 9.69 -17.98 -11.45
C GLY A 8 8.41 -17.17 -11.71
N GLN A 9 7.29 -17.58 -11.12
CA GLN A 9 5.98 -16.93 -11.27
C GLN A 9 5.64 -15.99 -10.10
N ALA A 10 6.47 -15.95 -9.06
CA ALA A 10 6.31 -15.06 -7.93
C ALA A 10 7.68 -14.61 -7.41
N LEU A 11 7.75 -13.37 -6.93
CA LEU A 11 8.92 -12.81 -6.25
C LEU A 11 8.64 -12.71 -4.75
N LEU A 12 9.64 -13.08 -3.94
CA LEU A 12 9.65 -12.81 -2.51
C LEU A 12 10.69 -11.72 -2.21
N VAL A 13 10.25 -10.65 -1.57
CA VAL A 13 11.10 -9.53 -1.15
C VAL A 13 10.99 -9.37 0.35
N SER A 14 12.13 -9.19 1.03
CA SER A 14 12.21 -8.88 2.45
C SER A 14 13.35 -7.90 2.71
N PRO A 15 13.12 -6.81 3.46
CA PRO A 15 14.19 -5.95 3.96
C PRO A 15 14.83 -6.50 5.25
N TYR A 16 14.31 -7.62 5.77
CA TYR A 16 14.72 -8.20 7.04
C TYR A 16 15.64 -9.40 6.85
N HIS A 17 16.51 -9.63 7.83
CA HIS A 17 17.42 -10.77 7.88
C HIS A 17 16.65 -12.10 7.72
N PRO A 18 17.16 -13.09 6.97
CA PRO A 18 16.43 -14.34 6.70
C PRO A 18 16.05 -15.16 7.95
N LEU A 19 16.78 -14.95 9.05
CA LEU A 19 16.52 -15.61 10.35
C LEU A 19 15.75 -14.72 11.35
N ALA A 20 15.30 -13.52 10.94
CA ALA A 20 14.53 -12.66 11.82
C ALA A 20 13.18 -13.30 12.16
N ALA A 21 12.81 -13.27 13.45
CA ALA A 21 11.50 -13.70 13.89
C ALA A 21 10.42 -12.70 13.47
N PHE A 22 9.17 -13.17 13.41
CA PHE A 22 8.03 -12.29 13.18
C PHE A 22 7.88 -11.26 14.30
N SER A 23 7.57 -10.01 13.93
CA SER A 23 7.09 -8.99 14.85
C SER A 23 6.03 -8.12 14.17
N ALA A 24 5.10 -7.58 14.95
CA ALA A 24 4.08 -6.66 14.44
C ALA A 24 4.72 -5.41 13.81
N GLY A 25 5.77 -4.86 14.43
CA GLY A 25 6.52 -3.72 13.90
C GLY A 25 7.17 -4.01 12.54
N ALA A 26 7.78 -5.19 12.36
CA ALA A 26 8.32 -5.60 11.06
C ALA A 26 7.22 -5.83 10.02
N ALA A 27 6.09 -6.42 10.42
CA ALA A 27 4.94 -6.61 9.53
C ALA A 27 4.38 -5.27 9.03
N MET A 28 4.29 -4.27 9.91
CA MET A 28 3.86 -2.90 9.57
C MET A 28 4.91 -2.17 8.72
N GLY A 29 6.19 -2.24 9.09
CA GLY A 29 7.28 -1.59 8.34
C GLY A 29 7.39 -2.08 6.90
N ARG A 30 7.13 -3.37 6.67
CA ARG A 30 7.07 -3.97 5.32
C ARG A 30 6.03 -3.32 4.41
N ASN A 31 4.92 -2.80 4.94
CA ASN A 31 3.84 -2.25 4.11
C ASN A 31 4.34 -1.14 3.17
N LYS A 32 5.35 -0.37 3.56
CA LYS A 32 5.98 0.65 2.70
C LYS A 32 6.48 0.08 1.38
N LEU A 33 7.03 -1.14 1.38
CA LEU A 33 7.48 -1.82 0.17
C LEU A 33 6.32 -2.24 -0.73
N ILE A 34 5.16 -2.57 -0.15
CA ILE A 34 3.96 -2.89 -0.96
C ILE A 34 3.57 -1.65 -1.74
N TYR A 35 3.40 -0.51 -1.07
CA TYR A 35 3.02 0.74 -1.71
C TYR A 35 4.08 1.21 -2.71
N ALA A 36 5.38 1.14 -2.37
CA ALA A 36 6.45 1.57 -3.26
C ALA A 36 6.60 0.71 -4.53
N LEU A 37 6.15 -0.55 -4.51
CA LEU A 37 6.19 -1.47 -5.66
C LEU A 37 4.85 -1.54 -6.40
N SER A 38 3.83 -0.83 -5.92
CA SER A 38 2.49 -0.80 -6.50
C SER A 38 2.33 0.40 -7.41
N ASP A 39 1.57 0.24 -8.50
CA ASP A 39 1.06 1.39 -9.25
C ASP A 39 -0.20 1.98 -8.59
N VAL A 40 -1.01 1.12 -7.95
CA VAL A 40 -2.23 1.45 -7.21
C VAL A 40 -2.39 0.53 -6.00
N ALA A 41 -3.10 1.00 -4.97
CA ALA A 41 -3.46 0.19 -3.80
C ALA A 41 -4.99 0.10 -3.65
N VAL A 42 -5.49 -1.06 -3.23
CA VAL A 42 -6.91 -1.28 -2.95
C VAL A 42 -7.09 -1.73 -1.50
N VAL A 43 -7.84 -0.95 -0.73
CA VAL A 43 -8.21 -1.25 0.66
C VAL A 43 -9.61 -1.86 0.69
N VAL A 44 -9.68 -3.15 0.95
CA VAL A 44 -10.95 -3.88 1.04
C VAL A 44 -11.61 -3.73 2.42
N SER A 45 -10.82 -3.72 3.49
CA SER A 45 -11.29 -3.67 4.87
C SER A 45 -10.22 -3.12 5.81
N SER A 46 -10.60 -2.18 6.68
CA SER A 46 -9.75 -1.58 7.69
C SER A 46 -10.56 -1.16 8.91
N ALA A 47 -9.94 -1.10 10.08
CA ALA A 47 -10.53 -0.55 11.29
C ALA A 47 -9.99 0.86 11.52
N GLU A 48 -10.86 1.82 11.84
CA GLU A 48 -10.41 3.19 12.06
C GLU A 48 -9.43 3.26 13.24
N GLY A 49 -8.33 3.99 13.05
CA GLY A 49 -7.31 4.20 14.08
C GLY A 49 -6.45 2.99 14.43
N SER A 50 -6.65 1.81 13.84
CA SER A 50 -5.96 0.59 14.28
C SER A 50 -5.68 -0.43 13.16
N GLY A 51 -4.61 -1.21 13.37
CA GLY A 51 -4.21 -2.30 12.48
C GLY A 51 -3.36 -1.87 11.29
N GLY A 52 -2.66 -2.85 10.70
CA GLY A 52 -1.65 -2.59 9.66
C GLY A 52 -2.22 -2.03 8.36
N THR A 53 -3.45 -2.41 7.98
CA THR A 53 -4.10 -1.87 6.77
C THR A 53 -4.38 -0.38 6.93
N TRP A 54 -4.99 0.03 8.05
CA TRP A 54 -5.27 1.44 8.34
C TRP A 54 -3.99 2.26 8.37
N THR A 55 -2.98 1.84 9.16
CA THR A 55 -1.74 2.60 9.27
C THR A 55 -1.03 2.72 7.93
N GLY A 56 -0.93 1.64 7.16
CA GLY A 56 -0.28 1.66 5.85
C GLY A 56 -1.02 2.54 4.84
N ALA A 57 -2.35 2.43 4.76
CA ALA A 57 -3.15 3.23 3.83
C ALA A 57 -3.09 4.72 4.19
N LEU A 58 -3.15 5.04 5.48
CA LEU A 58 -3.03 6.41 5.97
C LEU A 58 -1.65 7.01 5.66
N GLU A 59 -0.57 6.24 5.79
CA GLU A 59 0.76 6.68 5.38
C GLU A 59 0.84 6.94 3.88
N ALA A 60 0.31 6.02 3.06
CA ALA A 60 0.29 6.16 1.61
C ALA A 60 -0.50 7.40 1.15
N LEU A 61 -1.67 7.65 1.76
CA LEU A 61 -2.49 8.83 1.50
C LEU A 61 -1.77 10.12 1.90
N LYS A 62 -1.19 10.17 3.10
CA LYS A 62 -0.45 11.36 3.59
C LYS A 62 0.79 11.65 2.74
N GLY A 63 1.48 10.60 2.30
CA GLY A 63 2.68 10.71 1.49
C GLY A 63 2.42 10.91 0.00
N GLY A 64 1.19 10.72 -0.47
CA GLY A 64 0.84 10.75 -1.89
C GLY A 64 1.63 9.73 -2.71
N TRP A 65 1.95 8.56 -2.15
CA TRP A 65 2.88 7.59 -2.77
C TRP A 65 2.26 6.88 -3.97
N VAL A 66 1.02 6.43 -3.80
CA VAL A 66 0.23 5.74 -4.83
C VAL A 66 -1.24 6.13 -4.67
N PRO A 67 -2.05 6.04 -5.73
CA PRO A 67 -3.50 6.14 -5.64
C PRO A 67 -4.02 5.02 -4.73
N VAL A 68 -4.85 5.39 -3.74
CA VAL A 68 -5.47 4.44 -2.81
C VAL A 68 -6.96 4.39 -3.08
N PHE A 69 -7.41 3.27 -3.66
CA PHE A 69 -8.82 2.94 -3.78
C PHE A 69 -9.32 2.24 -2.53
N VAL A 70 -10.53 2.53 -2.10
CA VAL A 70 -11.11 2.02 -0.87
C VAL A 70 -12.50 1.49 -1.17
N ARG A 71 -12.75 0.23 -0.82
CA ARG A 71 -14.09 -0.36 -0.94
C ARG A 71 -15.08 0.46 -0.11
N GLU A 72 -16.11 0.96 -0.79
CA GLU A 72 -17.26 1.64 -0.19
C GLU A 72 -18.50 0.74 -0.24
N GLY A 73 -19.66 1.28 0.15
CA GLY A 73 -20.96 0.64 0.02
C GLY A 73 -21.44 -0.05 1.30
N VAL A 74 -22.53 -0.80 1.14
CA VAL A 74 -23.19 -1.50 2.26
C VAL A 74 -22.23 -2.49 2.91
N GLY A 75 -22.08 -2.38 4.23
CA GLY A 75 -21.20 -3.25 5.01
C GLY A 75 -19.71 -2.90 4.90
N ALA A 76 -19.33 -1.75 4.33
CA ALA A 76 -17.98 -1.23 4.47
C ALA A 76 -17.67 -0.95 5.96
N PRO A 77 -16.49 -1.31 6.47
CA PRO A 77 -16.05 -0.95 7.83
C PRO A 77 -15.94 0.57 8.04
N ASP A 78 -15.86 0.98 9.30
CA ASP A 78 -15.61 2.37 9.70
C ASP A 78 -14.28 2.91 9.16
N GLY A 79 -13.21 2.12 9.24
CA GLY A 79 -11.91 2.50 8.72
C GLY A 79 -11.94 2.80 7.23
N ASN A 80 -12.75 2.09 6.44
CA ASN A 80 -12.89 2.39 5.02
C ASN A 80 -13.52 3.76 4.80
N ARG A 81 -14.63 4.06 5.49
CA ARG A 81 -15.29 5.37 5.38
C ARG A 81 -14.36 6.51 5.82
N ALA A 82 -13.57 6.29 6.86
CA ALA A 82 -12.61 7.26 7.34
C ALA A 82 -11.45 7.45 6.34
N LEU A 83 -10.94 6.39 5.72
CA LEU A 83 -9.92 6.50 4.66
C LEU A 83 -10.42 7.27 3.43
N VAL A 84 -11.66 7.03 2.99
CA VAL A 84 -12.30 7.83 1.93
C VAL A 84 -12.34 9.31 2.32
N SER A 85 -12.78 9.61 3.55
CA SER A 85 -12.82 10.98 4.08
C SER A 85 -11.45 11.65 4.18
N LEU A 86 -10.37 10.86 4.22
CA LEU A 86 -8.98 11.32 4.29
C LEU A 86 -8.30 11.39 2.91
N GLY A 87 -9.06 11.25 1.82
CA GLY A 87 -8.57 11.38 0.44
C GLY A 87 -8.40 10.06 -0.31
N GLY A 88 -8.84 8.93 0.25
CA GLY A 88 -8.98 7.68 -0.49
C GLY A 88 -10.08 7.78 -1.55
N HIS A 89 -9.85 7.16 -2.71
CA HIS A 89 -10.83 7.11 -3.78
C HIS A 89 -11.82 5.98 -3.53
N PRO A 90 -13.14 6.22 -3.51
CA PRO A 90 -14.11 5.14 -3.49
C PRO A 90 -13.87 4.20 -4.67
N LEU A 91 -13.80 2.90 -4.40
CA LEU A 91 -13.75 1.89 -5.43
C LEU A 91 -15.13 1.86 -6.13
N PRO A 92 -15.21 2.10 -7.45
CA PRO A 92 -16.50 2.14 -8.15
C PRO A 92 -17.28 0.83 -8.03
N ASP A 93 -18.59 0.92 -7.78
CA ASP A 93 -19.46 -0.26 -7.63
C ASP A 93 -19.50 -1.14 -8.90
N GLU A 94 -19.29 -0.54 -10.07
CA GLU A 94 -19.19 -1.22 -11.38
C GLU A 94 -18.02 -2.20 -11.44
N LEU A 95 -17.01 -2.00 -10.58
CA LEU A 95 -15.82 -2.84 -10.48
C LEU A 95 -15.96 -3.94 -9.41
N VAL A 96 -17.10 -4.05 -8.73
CA VAL A 96 -17.30 -5.04 -7.66
C VAL A 96 -17.82 -6.40 -8.16
N PRO A 97 -18.63 -6.50 -9.25
CA PRO A 97 -19.13 -7.78 -9.73
C PRO A 97 -18.44 -8.36 -10.98
N GLU A 98 -17.71 -7.57 -11.77
CA GLU A 98 -16.96 -8.07 -12.95
C GLU A 98 -15.45 -7.99 -12.73
N THR A 99 -14.70 -8.84 -13.42
CA THR A 99 -13.25 -8.99 -13.20
C THR A 99 -12.53 -7.68 -13.49
N VAL A 100 -12.10 -6.99 -12.44
CA VAL A 100 -11.31 -5.76 -12.55
C VAL A 100 -9.87 -6.12 -12.82
N THR A 101 -9.30 -5.56 -13.88
CA THR A 101 -7.87 -5.67 -14.13
C THR A 101 -7.12 -4.54 -13.41
N ALA A 102 -5.82 -4.74 -13.15
CA ALA A 102 -4.98 -3.66 -12.66
C ALA A 102 -5.03 -2.44 -13.59
N THR A 103 -5.08 -2.67 -14.91
CA THR A 103 -5.15 -1.63 -15.93
C THR A 103 -6.38 -0.73 -15.78
N ASP A 104 -7.54 -1.30 -15.42
CA ASP A 104 -8.77 -0.52 -15.22
C ASP A 104 -8.62 0.43 -14.03
N LEU A 105 -7.98 -0.03 -12.95
CA LEU A 105 -7.71 0.80 -11.77
C LEU A 105 -6.67 1.88 -12.06
N LEU A 106 -5.64 1.57 -12.85
CA LEU A 106 -4.66 2.57 -13.28
C LEU A 106 -5.30 3.65 -14.15
N ALA A 107 -6.25 3.28 -15.03
CA ALA A 107 -6.94 4.25 -15.88
C ALA A 107 -7.82 5.23 -15.08
N LEU A 108 -8.31 4.81 -13.91
CA LEU A 108 -9.12 5.62 -13.00
C LEU A 108 -8.28 6.38 -11.98
N ALA A 109 -7.00 6.04 -11.84
CA ALA A 109 -6.13 6.67 -10.87
C ALA A 109 -5.94 8.15 -11.22
N PRO A 110 -6.13 9.08 -10.27
CA PRO A 110 -5.70 10.45 -10.49
C PRO A 110 -4.18 10.49 -10.70
N PRO A 111 -3.68 11.47 -11.47
CA PRO A 111 -2.25 11.67 -11.59
C PRO A 111 -1.65 11.89 -10.20
N LEU A 112 -0.62 11.13 -9.89
CA LEU A 112 0.14 11.35 -8.67
C LEU A 112 0.70 12.77 -8.67
N SER A 113 0.66 13.41 -7.51
CA SER A 113 1.48 14.61 -7.32
C SER A 113 2.93 14.21 -7.58
N PRO A 114 3.72 15.04 -8.29
CA PRO A 114 5.12 14.73 -8.52
C PRO A 114 5.77 14.42 -7.17
N ALA A 115 6.55 13.33 -7.13
CA ALA A 115 7.20 12.90 -5.91
C ALA A 115 7.91 14.11 -5.27
N PRO A 116 7.80 14.31 -3.95
CA PRO A 116 8.59 15.34 -3.29
C PRO A 116 10.06 15.10 -3.65
N GLU A 117 10.76 16.18 -4.01
CA GLU A 117 12.18 16.10 -4.35
C GLU A 117 12.90 15.33 -3.23
N PRO A 118 13.72 14.31 -3.56
CA PRO A 118 14.35 13.49 -2.54
C PRO A 118 15.08 14.43 -1.58
N ALA A 119 14.78 14.27 -0.28
CA ALA A 119 15.48 15.03 0.75
C ALA A 119 16.99 14.91 0.47
N PRO A 120 17.76 16.01 0.55
CA PRO A 120 19.18 15.99 0.27
C PRO A 120 19.80 14.84 1.03
N ALA A 121 20.56 13.99 0.33
CA ALA A 121 21.14 12.78 0.89
C ALA A 121 21.79 13.15 2.22
N ASN A 122 21.24 12.62 3.32
CA ASN A 122 21.86 12.80 4.61
C ASN A 122 23.22 12.12 4.50
N ASP A 123 24.31 12.88 4.63
CA ASP A 123 25.70 12.42 4.51
C ASP A 123 26.03 11.47 5.66
N GLN A 124 25.41 10.29 5.65
CA GLN A 124 25.69 9.17 6.55
C GLN A 124 26.90 8.35 6.08
N THR A 125 27.54 8.78 4.99
CA THR A 125 28.84 8.25 4.56
C THR A 125 29.97 8.50 5.55
N ARG A 126 29.77 9.38 6.56
CA ARG A 126 30.77 9.66 7.61
C ARG A 126 30.65 8.82 8.88
N LEU A 127 29.85 7.74 8.88
CA LEU A 127 29.74 6.87 10.06
C LEU A 127 30.78 5.73 10.09
N PHE A 128 31.68 5.67 9.09
CA PHE A 128 32.73 4.65 8.99
C PHE A 128 34.14 5.24 8.78
N ASP A 129 34.32 6.55 9.02
CA ASP A 129 35.65 7.18 9.08
C ASP A 129 36.14 7.28 10.53
#